data_AF-A0AAU9X1N4-F1
#
_entry.id   AF-A0AAU9X1N4-F1
#
_cell.length_a   1.000
_cell.length_b   1.000
_cell.length_c   1.000
_cell.angle_alpha   90.00
_cell.angle_beta   90.00
_cell.angle_gamma   90.00
#
_symmetry.space_group_name_H-M   'P 1'
#
loop_
_entity.id
_entity.type
_entity.pdbx_description
1 polymer ?
#
loop_
_entity_poly.entity_id
_entity_poly.type
_entity_poly.pdbx_seq_one_letter_code
_entity_poly.pdbx_strand_id
1 'polypeptide(L)'
;MVFKTKKRLNFTKCLKSKWLTDVKDYELRKRTILVNISNKDAVISGPEPRKVLQPRKSTILAGVSVISAESLVLIKISDEINIGGCVLEDGWC
;
A
#
# COMPACT_ATOMS: atom_id res chain seq x y z
N MET A 1 27.76 12.09 -11.56
CA MET A 1 27.74 10.98 -12.54
C MET A 1 26.31 10.85 -13.04
N VAL A 2 26.04 11.17 -14.31
CA VAL A 2 24.68 11.11 -14.89
C VAL A 2 24.57 9.80 -15.66
N PHE A 3 23.81 8.84 -15.15
CA PHE A 3 23.55 7.59 -15.84
C PHE A 3 22.62 7.87 -17.03
N LYS A 4 23.17 7.86 -18.26
CA LYS A 4 22.37 7.88 -19.48
C LYS A 4 21.78 6.48 -19.70
N THR A 5 20.61 6.22 -19.14
CA THR A 5 19.82 5.04 -19.51
C THR A 5 19.32 5.20 -20.96
N LYS A 6 19.96 4.49 -21.89
CA LYS A 6 19.62 4.49 -23.33
C LYS A 6 18.29 3.78 -23.66
N LYS A 7 17.71 3.03 -22.72
CA LYS A 7 16.40 2.38 -22.87
C LYS A 7 15.35 3.16 -22.08
N ARG A 8 14.31 3.62 -22.79
CA ARG A 8 13.10 4.16 -22.17
C ARG A 8 12.43 3.01 -21.42
N LEU A 9 12.25 3.17 -20.10
CA LEU A 9 11.48 2.23 -19.31
C LEU A 9 10.02 2.33 -19.76
N ASN A 10 9.50 1.25 -20.36
CA ASN A 10 8.13 1.15 -20.84
C ASN A 10 7.31 0.38 -19.82
N PHE A 11 6.75 1.09 -18.84
CA PHE A 11 5.92 0.48 -17.82
C PHE A 11 4.56 0.09 -18.41
N THR A 12 4.29 -1.22 -18.49
CA THR A 12 3.00 -1.73 -18.96
C THR A 12 1.96 -1.77 -17.85
N LYS A 13 2.40 -1.95 -16.59
CA LYS A 13 1.55 -1.82 -15.40
C LYS A 13 2.20 -0.91 -14.36
N CYS A 14 1.37 -0.24 -13.56
CA CYS A 14 1.83 0.58 -12.45
C CYS A 14 1.00 0.35 -11.19
N LEU A 15 1.65 0.47 -10.04
CA LEU A 15 0.99 0.54 -8.74
C LEU A 15 0.62 1.99 -8.46
N LYS A 16 -0.65 2.22 -8.08
CA LYS A 16 -1.11 3.53 -7.65
C LYS A 16 -1.15 3.55 -6.13
N SER A 17 -0.46 4.52 -5.54
CA SER A 17 -0.50 4.73 -4.10
C SER A 17 -1.29 5.99 -3.74
N LYS A 18 -1.88 5.98 -2.54
CA LYS A 18 -2.47 7.16 -1.91
C LYS A 18 -1.90 7.26 -0.50
N TRP A 19 -1.30 8.39 -0.19
CA TRP A 19 -0.89 8.72 1.17
C TRP A 19 -2.05 9.37 1.91
N LEU A 20 -2.31 8.91 3.13
CA LEU A 20 -3.31 9.44 4.04
C LEU A 20 -2.65 9.78 5.38
N THR A 21 -3.04 10.90 5.96
CA THR A 21 -2.63 11.36 7.29
C THR A 21 -3.86 11.58 8.17
N ASP A 22 -3.70 11.47 9.49
CA ASP A 22 -4.76 11.68 10.48
C ASP A 22 -6.07 10.93 10.14
N VAL A 23 -5.91 9.66 9.77
CA VAL A 23 -6.98 8.81 9.27
C VAL A 23 -7.96 8.50 10.38
N LYS A 24 -9.26 8.64 10.07
CA LYS A 24 -10.39 8.22 10.92
C LYS A 24 -11.44 7.54 10.06
N ASP A 25 -11.94 6.40 10.50
CA ASP A 25 -13.06 5.64 9.91
C ASP A 25 -12.99 5.49 8.37
N TYR A 26 -11.82 5.08 7.87
CA TYR A 26 -11.57 4.95 6.43
C TYR A 26 -11.85 3.53 5.92
N GLU A 27 -12.85 3.40 5.06
CA GLU A 27 -13.27 2.11 4.49
C GLU A 27 -12.35 1.63 3.35
N LEU A 28 -11.88 0.39 3.44
CA LEU A 28 -11.09 -0.31 2.42
C LEU A 28 -11.97 -1.34 1.70
N ARG A 29 -12.63 -0.92 0.61
CA ARG A 29 -13.54 -1.78 -0.15
C ARG A 29 -12.84 -2.83 -1.02
N LYS A 30 -11.73 -2.44 -1.67
CA LYS A 30 -10.98 -3.30 -2.59
C LYS A 30 -9.71 -3.83 -1.94
N ARG A 31 -9.16 -4.92 -2.46
CA ARG A 31 -7.90 -5.49 -1.96
C ARG A 31 -6.79 -4.46 -2.08
N THR A 32 -6.26 -4.06 -0.93
CA THR A 32 -5.31 -2.95 -0.82
C THR A 32 -4.16 -3.37 0.07
N ILE A 33 -2.92 -3.06 -0.35
CA ILE A 33 -1.77 -3.15 0.55
C ILE A 33 -1.82 -1.91 1.43
N LEU A 34 -1.93 -2.14 2.73
CA LEU A 34 -1.84 -1.11 3.76
C LEU A 34 -0.42 -1.07 4.29
N VAL A 35 0.23 0.09 4.26
CA VAL A 35 1.55 0.29 4.86
C VAL A 35 1.44 1.35 5.93
N ASN A 36 1.74 0.98 7.17
CA ASN A 36 1.85 1.92 8.27
C ASN A 36 3.24 2.55 8.27
N ILE A 37 3.32 3.79 7.81
CA ILE A 37 4.58 4.55 7.75
C ILE A 37 4.75 5.49 8.95
N SER A 38 3.90 5.36 9.96
CA SER A 38 4.05 6.10 11.22
C SER A 38 4.91 5.33 12.23
N ASN A 39 5.13 5.94 13.40
CA ASN A 39 5.77 5.31 14.56
C ASN A 39 4.76 4.77 15.58
N LYS A 40 3.46 4.76 15.26
CA LYS A 40 2.37 4.28 16.12
C LYS A 40 1.55 3.21 15.41
N ASP A 41 0.80 2.43 16.16
CA ASP A 41 -0.12 1.44 15.59
C ASP A 41 -1.24 2.10 14.78
N ALA A 42 -1.64 1.44 13.69
CA ALA A 42 -2.89 1.73 12.99
C ALA A 42 -3.96 0.73 13.41
N VAL A 43 -5.14 1.23 13.80
CA VAL A 43 -6.26 0.40 14.25
C VAL A 43 -7.17 0.10 13.06
N ILE A 44 -7.30 -1.18 12.70
CA ILE A 44 -8.01 -1.67 11.51
C ILE A 44 -9.43 -2.16 11.81
N SER A 45 -9.76 -2.57 13.04
CA SER A 45 -11.13 -2.98 13.35
C SER A 45 -11.41 -3.01 14.85
N GLY A 46 -12.64 -2.59 15.19
CA GLY A 46 -13.45 -2.90 16.38
C GLY A 46 -12.85 -2.63 17.77
N PRO A 47 -13.68 -2.58 18.83
CA PRO A 47 -13.27 -3.10 20.14
C PRO A 47 -13.12 -4.63 20.07
N GLU A 48 -12.35 -5.19 21.02
CA GLU A 48 -11.85 -6.58 21.11
C GLU A 48 -12.55 -7.68 20.27
N PRO A 49 -11.80 -8.48 19.49
CA PRO A 49 -10.34 -8.41 19.31
C PRO A 49 -9.95 -7.25 18.38
N ARG A 50 -9.11 -6.34 18.90
CA ARG A 50 -8.58 -5.22 18.13
C ARG A 50 -7.57 -5.74 17.12
N LYS A 51 -7.80 -5.44 15.83
CA LYS A 51 -6.79 -5.71 14.80
C LYS A 51 -5.94 -4.47 14.61
N VAL A 52 -4.65 -4.59 14.90
CA VAL A 52 -3.67 -3.51 14.76
C VAL A 52 -2.64 -3.83 13.68
N LEU A 53 -2.21 -2.81 12.97
CA LEU A 53 -1.04 -2.84 12.11
C LEU A 53 0.07 -2.03 12.77
N GLN A 54 1.11 -2.75 13.21
CA GLN A 54 2.26 -2.18 13.88
C GLN A 54 3.00 -1.12 13.05
N PRO A 55 3.81 -0.26 13.68
CA PRO A 55 4.57 0.76 12.98
C PRO A 55 5.52 0.10 11.97
N ARG A 56 5.72 0.75 10.82
CA ARG A 56 6.63 0.29 9.76
C ARG A 56 6.30 -1.11 9.22
N LYS A 57 5.09 -1.61 9.44
CA LYS A 57 4.61 -2.88 8.87
C LYS A 57 3.61 -2.64 7.75
N SER A 58 3.44 -3.67 6.94
CA SER A 58 2.41 -3.73 5.91
C SER A 58 1.56 -4.98 6.04
N THR A 59 0.37 -4.91 5.46
CA THR A 59 -0.54 -6.06 5.35
C THR A 59 -1.44 -5.87 4.12
N ILE A 60 -2.13 -6.93 3.71
CA ILE A 60 -3.08 -6.89 2.60
C ILE A 60 -4.46 -7.15 3.16
N LEU A 61 -5.38 -6.21 2.92
CA LEU A 61 -6.73 -6.25 3.47
C LEU A 61 -7.77 -5.94 2.40
N ALA A 62 -8.98 -6.47 2.60
CA ALA A 62 -10.17 -6.17 1.81
C ALA A 62 -11.39 -6.20 2.74
N GLY A 63 -12.35 -5.30 2.54
CA GLY A 63 -13.62 -5.28 3.27
C GLY A 63 -13.49 -4.92 4.76
N VAL A 64 -12.57 -4.02 5.11
CA VAL A 64 -12.36 -3.57 6.50
C VAL A 64 -12.25 -2.05 6.59
N SER A 65 -12.38 -1.47 7.78
CA SER A 65 -12.32 -0.01 7.98
C SER A 65 -11.21 0.38 8.95
N VAL A 66 -10.24 1.18 8.50
CA VAL A 66 -9.24 1.76 9.39
C VAL A 66 -9.92 2.75 10.34
N ILE A 67 -10.03 2.38 11.61
CA ILE A 67 -10.61 3.23 12.66
C ILE A 67 -9.72 4.43 12.91
N SER A 68 -8.42 4.21 13.04
CA SER A 68 -7.47 5.30 13.25
C SER A 68 -6.06 4.95 12.77
N ALA A 69 -5.37 5.95 12.20
CA ALA A 69 -3.94 5.87 11.91
C ALA A 69 -3.34 7.26 11.73
N GLU A 70 -2.11 7.47 12.19
CA GLU A 70 -1.40 8.74 12.00
C GLU A 70 -0.98 8.94 10.52
N SER A 71 -0.43 7.88 9.89
CA SER A 71 0.08 7.97 8.52
C SER A 71 0.07 6.61 7.83
N LEU A 72 -0.70 6.50 6.73
CA LEU A 72 -0.86 5.27 5.95
C LEU A 72 -0.57 5.52 4.48
N VAL A 73 0.13 4.58 3.85
CA VAL A 73 0.19 4.47 2.40
C VAL A 73 -0.72 3.33 1.96
N LEU A 74 -1.72 3.66 1.15
CA LEU A 74 -2.58 2.69 0.50
C LEU A 74 -2.00 2.40 -0.89
N ILE A 75 -1.66 1.15 -1.19
CA ILE A 75 -1.24 0.75 -2.53
C ILE A 75 -2.34 -0.10 -3.14
N LYS A 76 -2.98 0.43 -4.18
CA LYS A 76 -4.03 -0.25 -4.92
C LYS A 76 -3.39 -1.15 -5.97
N ILE A 77 -3.79 -2.41 -5.96
CA ILE A 77 -3.40 -3.37 -6.98
C ILE A 77 -4.51 -3.38 -8.04
N SER A 78 -4.22 -2.88 -9.24
CA SER A 78 -5.19 -2.82 -10.33
C SER A 78 -5.59 -4.21 -10.85
N ASP A 79 -4.67 -5.17 -10.76
CA ASP A 79 -4.83 -6.58 -11.10
C ASP A 79 -4.51 -7.41 -9.85
N GLU A 80 -5.55 -7.77 -9.09
CA GLU A 80 -5.43 -8.38 -7.75
C GLU A 80 -4.77 -9.77 -7.74
N ILE A 81 -4.47 -10.33 -8.92
CA ILE A 81 -3.90 -11.68 -9.09
C ILE A 81 -2.40 -11.62 -9.33
N ASN A 82 -1.89 -10.62 -10.07
CA ASN A 82 -0.50 -10.62 -10.54
C ASN A 82 0.13 -9.21 -10.63
N ILE A 83 1.10 -8.94 -9.76
CA ILE A 83 1.94 -7.71 -9.79
C ILE A 83 3.25 -7.88 -10.57
N GLY A 84 3.49 -9.02 -11.20
CA GLY A 84 4.69 -9.34 -11.97
C GLY A 84 4.97 -8.29 -13.04
N GLY A 85 3.95 -7.80 -13.74
CA GLY A 85 4.10 -6.68 -14.69
C GLY A 85 4.44 -5.33 -14.04
N CYS A 86 4.59 -5.24 -12.72
CA CYS A 86 5.08 -4.05 -12.02
C CYS A 86 6.51 -4.24 -11.46
N VAL A 87 6.92 -5.48 -11.17
CA VAL A 87 8.17 -5.78 -10.43
C VAL A 87 9.14 -6.69 -11.17
N LEU A 88 8.69 -7.36 -12.24
CA LEU A 88 9.47 -8.30 -13.06
C LEU A 88 9.55 -7.84 -14.52
N GLU A 89 9.34 -6.54 -14.80
CA GLU A 89 9.51 -6.02 -16.16
C GLU A 89 11.00 -5.93 -16.52
N ASP A 90 11.29 -6.19 -17.80
CA ASP A 90 12.63 -6.05 -18.36
C ASP A 90 13.18 -4.64 -18.11
N GLY A 91 14.37 -4.57 -17.50
CA GLY A 91 15.04 -3.32 -17.15
C GLY A 91 15.03 -2.97 -15.66
N TRP A 92 14.43 -3.81 -14.81
CA TRP A 92 14.58 -3.75 -13.34
C TRP A 92 15.82 -4.52 -12.80
N CYS A 93 16.65 -5.10 -13.68
CA CYS A 93 17.89 -5.80 -13.36
C CYS A 93 19.13 -4.98 -13.73
#